data_AF-A0A3R8Z7N7-F1
#
_entry.id   AF-A0A3R8Z7N7-F1
#
_cell.length_a   1.000
_cell.length_b   1.000
_cell.length_c   1.000
_cell.angle_alpha   90.00
_cell.angle_beta   90.00
_cell.angle_gamma   90.00
#
_symmetry.space_group_name_H-M   'P 1'
#
loop_
_entity.id
_entity.type
_entity.pdbx_description
1 polymer ?
#
loop_
_entity_poly.entity_id
_entity_poly.type
_entity_poly.pdbx_seq_one_letter_code
_entity_poly.pdbx_strand_id
1 'polypeptide(L)'
;MTIKGSTLLFSAALFFSAVFIIISRYSFNNYGSATPPLAETSLNQVYYKIEYCKSTPRFFLVAGWAGLTDGGRDVITNIYLIDQGNQFHKIRKTTTERNDIVKKFHKNTAFKKSGFVASVAVGEAYLMTGKFAIELTHQGKRSVIYHECK
;
A
#
# COMPACT_ATOMS: atom_id res chain seq x y z
N MET A 1 -36.90 -21.86 -38.84
CA MET A 1 -37.00 -20.58 -38.12
C MET A 1 -36.38 -20.76 -36.72
N THR A 2 -35.06 -20.60 -36.60
CA THR A 2 -34.23 -21.00 -35.43
C THR A 2 -33.49 -19.79 -34.86
N ILE A 3 -34.22 -18.69 -34.61
CA ILE A 3 -33.64 -17.40 -34.19
C ILE A 3 -33.56 -17.27 -32.66
N LYS A 4 -34.32 -18.10 -31.90
CA LYS A 4 -34.42 -17.96 -30.43
C LYS A 4 -33.15 -18.33 -29.64
N GLY A 5 -32.28 -19.19 -30.18
CA GLY A 5 -31.06 -19.61 -29.47
C GLY A 5 -29.97 -18.53 -29.47
N SER A 6 -29.85 -17.79 -30.57
CA SER A 6 -28.83 -16.75 -30.76
C SER A 6 -29.07 -15.53 -29.87
N THR A 7 -30.33 -15.09 -29.74
CA THR A 7 -30.70 -13.95 -28.89
C THR A 7 -30.50 -14.23 -27.40
N LEU A 8 -30.69 -15.48 -26.96
CA LEU A 8 -30.50 -15.90 -25.57
C LEU A 8 -29.02 -15.90 -25.17
N LEU A 9 -28.14 -16.40 -26.05
CA LEU A 9 -26.69 -16.38 -25.83
C LEU A 9 -26.14 -14.95 -25.80
N PHE A 10 -26.61 -14.09 -26.71
CA PHE A 10 -26.18 -12.69 -26.75
C PHE A 10 -26.60 -11.92 -25.48
N SER A 11 -27.83 -12.13 -25.02
CA SER A 11 -28.34 -11.50 -23.79
C SER A 11 -27.58 -11.98 -22.53
N ALA A 12 -27.26 -13.28 -22.46
CA ALA A 12 -26.46 -13.81 -21.36
C ALA A 12 -25.04 -13.23 -21.36
N ALA A 13 -24.39 -13.13 -22.52
CA ALA A 13 -23.06 -12.54 -22.65
C ALA A 13 -23.02 -11.06 -22.17
N LEU A 14 -24.04 -10.27 -22.54
CA LEU A 14 -24.17 -8.89 -22.07
C LEU A 14 -24.32 -8.82 -20.55
N PHE A 15 -25.18 -9.67 -19.97
CA PHE A 15 -25.39 -9.73 -18.52
C PHE A 15 -24.10 -10.09 -17.77
N PHE A 16 -23.38 -11.13 -18.20
CA PHE A 16 -22.12 -11.52 -17.58
C PHE A 16 -21.05 -10.43 -17.71
N SER A 17 -21.00 -9.71 -18.84
CA SER A 17 -20.07 -8.59 -19.00
C SER A 17 -20.35 -7.45 -18.02
N ALA A 18 -21.63 -7.10 -17.83
CA ALA A 18 -22.03 -6.05 -16.89
C ALA A 18 -21.72 -6.44 -15.43
N VAL A 19 -22.01 -7.69 -15.07
CA VAL A 19 -21.68 -8.23 -13.73
C VAL A 19 -20.16 -8.24 -13.51
N PHE A 20 -19.36 -8.64 -14.49
CA PHE A 20 -17.90 -8.64 -14.39
C PHE A 20 -17.34 -7.22 -14.19
N ILE A 21 -17.90 -6.21 -14.85
CA ILE A 21 -17.52 -4.80 -14.66
C ILE A 21 -17.84 -4.33 -13.23
N ILE A 22 -19.00 -4.70 -12.68
CA ILE A 22 -19.39 -4.34 -11.31
C ILE A 22 -18.47 -5.02 -10.29
N ILE A 23 -18.22 -6.32 -10.44
CA ILE A 23 -17.36 -7.10 -9.52
C ILE A 23 -15.93 -6.58 -9.57
N SER A 24 -15.38 -6.32 -10.76
CA SER A 24 -14.03 -5.77 -10.89
C SER A 24 -13.92 -4.40 -10.23
N ARG A 25 -14.88 -3.49 -10.45
CA ARG A 25 -14.95 -2.19 -9.75
C ARG A 25 -14.91 -2.34 -8.23
N TYR A 26 -15.68 -3.26 -7.66
CA TYR A 26 -15.68 -3.52 -6.21
C TYR A 26 -14.36 -4.13 -5.73
N SER A 27 -13.81 -5.10 -6.45
CA SER A 27 -12.58 -5.79 -6.07
C SER A 27 -11.37 -4.85 -6.04
N PHE A 28 -11.30 -3.90 -6.97
CA PHE A 28 -10.18 -2.96 -7.06
C PHE A 28 -10.24 -1.78 -6.09
N ASN A 29 -11.39 -1.49 -5.46
CA ASN A 29 -11.57 -0.33 -4.59
C ASN A 29 -11.57 -0.62 -3.08
N ASN A 30 -11.28 -1.85 -2.66
CA ASN A 30 -11.27 -2.20 -1.24
C ASN A 30 -9.99 -1.71 -0.56
N TYR A 31 -10.00 -0.49 -0.01
CA TYR A 31 -9.17 -0.15 1.15
C TYR A 31 -10.01 -0.39 2.40
N GLY A 32 -9.47 -1.16 3.34
CA GLY A 32 -10.15 -1.47 4.60
C GLY A 32 -9.65 -0.55 5.69
N SER A 33 -10.58 -0.05 6.51
CA SER A 33 -10.22 0.48 7.83
C SER A 33 -9.46 -0.60 8.59
N ALA A 34 -8.29 -0.25 9.09
CA ALA A 34 -7.43 -1.13 9.85
C ALA A 34 -7.29 -0.60 11.27
N THR A 35 -7.18 -1.50 12.24
CA THR A 35 -6.75 -1.15 13.58
C THR A 35 -5.38 -0.46 13.49
N PRO A 36 -5.14 0.63 14.26
CA PRO A 36 -3.87 1.33 14.26
C PRO A 36 -2.72 0.34 14.52
N PRO A 37 -1.55 0.54 13.91
CA PRO A 37 -0.40 -0.30 14.18
C PRO A 37 -0.04 -0.15 15.66
N LEU A 38 -0.13 -1.25 16.42
CA LEU A 38 0.17 -1.28 17.84
C LEU A 38 1.70 -1.24 18.04
N ALA A 39 2.10 -0.38 19.00
CA ALA A 39 3.43 -0.16 19.57
C ALA A 39 4.41 0.67 18.73
N GLU A 40 4.64 1.92 19.19
CA GLU A 40 5.91 2.63 18.97
C GLU A 40 7.02 1.87 19.70
N THR A 41 7.68 0.92 19.02
CA THR A 41 8.98 0.45 19.52
C THR A 41 10.02 1.50 19.14
N SER A 42 10.76 2.00 20.13
CA SER A 42 11.62 3.20 20.06
C SER A 42 12.39 3.34 18.74
N LEU A 43 12.31 4.54 18.16
CA LEU A 43 12.83 5.03 16.89
C LEU A 43 14.34 4.84 16.62
N ASN A 44 15.11 4.27 17.55
CA ASN A 44 16.58 4.20 17.44
C ASN A 44 17.09 3.16 16.42
N GLN A 45 16.19 2.40 15.79
CA GLN A 45 16.56 1.27 14.96
C GLN A 45 16.03 1.29 13.52
N VAL A 46 15.58 2.43 12.97
CA VAL A 46 15.02 2.45 11.60
C VAL A 46 15.67 3.52 10.72
N TYR A 47 16.16 3.12 9.55
CA TYR A 47 16.53 3.99 8.44
C TYR A 47 15.43 4.00 7.39
N TYR A 48 15.08 5.18 6.89
CA TYR A 48 14.14 5.30 5.78
C TYR A 48 14.39 6.55 4.94
N LYS A 49 13.87 6.55 3.72
CA LYS A 49 13.75 7.73 2.87
C LYS A 49 12.52 7.62 1.99
N ILE A 50 11.74 8.69 1.94
CA ILE A 50 10.68 8.88 0.97
C ILE A 50 11.28 9.57 -0.26
N GLU A 51 11.13 8.94 -1.41
CA GLU A 51 11.69 9.42 -2.68
C GLU A 51 10.64 10.11 -3.53
N TYR A 52 9.40 9.66 -3.41
CA TYR A 52 8.25 10.25 -4.08
C TYR A 52 7.04 10.18 -3.16
N CYS A 53 6.33 11.29 -3.01
CA CYS A 53 5.10 11.40 -2.25
C CYS A 53 4.16 12.31 -3.02
N LYS A 54 2.96 11.82 -3.33
CA LYS A 54 1.91 12.61 -3.96
C LYS A 54 0.58 12.27 -3.32
N SER A 55 -0.02 13.26 -2.67
CA SER A 55 -1.36 13.18 -2.12
C SER A 55 -2.25 14.18 -2.86
N THR A 56 -3.36 13.68 -3.38
CA THR A 56 -4.40 14.50 -4.01
C THR A 56 -5.76 14.04 -3.48
N PRO A 57 -6.84 14.82 -3.69
CA PRO A 57 -8.18 14.37 -3.30
C PRO A 57 -8.64 13.07 -3.98
N ARG A 58 -8.00 12.65 -5.08
CA ARG A 58 -8.41 11.48 -5.89
C ARG A 58 -7.49 10.28 -5.79
N PHE A 59 -6.26 10.47 -5.35
CA PHE A 59 -5.30 9.39 -5.20
C PHE A 59 -4.18 9.75 -4.25
N PHE A 60 -3.62 8.72 -3.64
CA PHE A 60 -2.38 8.78 -2.87
C PHE A 60 -1.36 7.82 -3.49
N LEU A 61 -0.12 8.28 -3.63
CA LEU A 61 1.00 7.51 -4.14
C LEU A 61 2.25 7.85 -3.34
N VAL A 62 2.91 6.84 -2.79
CA VAL A 62 4.19 6.98 -2.10
C VAL A 62 5.18 5.92 -2.58
N ALA A 63 6.42 6.32 -2.75
CA ALA A 63 7.55 5.43 -3.00
C ALA A 63 8.75 5.82 -2.15
N GLY A 64 9.48 4.81 -1.70
CA GLY A 64 10.67 5.01 -0.88
C GLY A 64 11.30 3.70 -0.48
N TRP A 65 12.09 3.75 0.59
CA TRP A 65 12.64 2.56 1.22
C TRP A 65 12.71 2.73 2.74
N ALA A 66 12.64 1.61 3.46
CA ALA A 66 12.79 1.55 4.92
C ALA A 66 13.46 0.23 5.32
N GLY A 67 14.27 0.26 6.37
CA GLY A 67 14.89 -0.91 6.98
C GLY A 67 15.52 -0.62 8.34
N LEU A 68 15.92 -1.66 9.06
CA LEU A 68 16.47 -1.55 10.41
C LEU A 68 17.98 -1.26 10.43
N THR A 69 18.43 -0.55 11.46
CA THR A 69 19.84 -0.17 11.62
C THR A 69 20.74 -1.36 11.96
N ASP A 70 20.19 -2.40 12.59
CA ASP A 70 20.89 -3.62 13.01
C ASP A 70 21.13 -4.62 11.87
N GLY A 71 20.58 -4.37 10.68
CA GLY A 71 20.71 -5.29 9.56
C GLY A 71 19.84 -6.52 9.66
N GLY A 72 18.78 -6.48 10.46
CA GLY A 72 17.72 -7.47 10.45
C GLY A 72 17.12 -7.63 9.05
N ARG A 73 16.86 -8.86 8.61
CA ARG A 73 16.23 -9.11 7.30
C ARG A 73 14.76 -8.66 7.35
N ASP A 74 14.52 -7.43 6.95
CA ASP A 74 13.22 -6.78 7.13
C ASP A 74 12.16 -7.25 6.16
N VAL A 75 10.92 -7.18 6.64
CA VAL A 75 9.75 -7.15 5.77
C VAL A 75 8.99 -5.88 6.12
N ILE A 76 9.04 -4.88 5.23
CA ILE A 76 8.02 -3.84 5.23
C ILE A 76 6.70 -4.59 5.17
N THR A 77 5.91 -4.49 6.22
CA THR A 77 4.76 -5.38 6.41
C THR A 77 3.54 -4.70 5.86
N ASN A 78 3.32 -3.44 6.24
CA ASN A 78 2.15 -2.67 5.87
C ASN A 78 2.50 -1.19 5.66
N ILE A 79 1.69 -0.52 4.84
CA ILE A 79 1.67 0.94 4.75
C ILE A 79 0.23 1.34 5.02
N TYR A 80 0.06 2.31 5.89
CA TYR A 80 -1.24 2.83 6.31
C TYR A 80 -1.34 4.29 5.95
N LEU A 81 -2.48 4.71 5.45
CA LEU A 81 -2.81 6.11 5.31
C LEU A 81 -3.64 6.57 6.50
N ILE A 82 -3.45 7.81 6.93
CA ILE A 82 -4.18 8.41 8.05
C ILE A 82 -5.18 9.45 7.51
N ASP A 83 -6.46 9.26 7.79
CA ASP A 83 -7.49 10.23 7.41
C ASP A 83 -7.61 11.38 8.43
N GLN A 84 -8.49 12.35 8.16
CA GLN A 84 -8.74 13.48 9.07
C GLN A 84 -9.28 13.08 10.45
N GLY A 85 -9.91 11.92 10.55
CA GLY A 85 -10.40 11.34 11.81
C GLY A 85 -9.33 10.53 12.56
N ASN A 86 -8.05 10.61 12.13
CA ASN A 86 -6.95 9.79 12.62
C ASN A 86 -7.19 8.27 12.49
N GLN A 87 -8.04 7.85 11.56
CA GLN A 87 -8.22 6.43 11.26
C GLN A 87 -7.15 5.95 10.30
N PHE A 88 -6.70 4.72 10.53
CA PHE A 88 -5.67 4.07 9.73
C PHE A 88 -6.31 3.21 8.65
N HIS A 89 -5.92 3.45 7.40
CA HIS A 89 -6.40 2.72 6.24
C HIS A 89 -5.24 1.97 5.64
N LYS A 90 -5.26 0.64 5.70
CA LYS A 90 -4.19 -0.16 5.09
C LYS A 90 -4.26 -0.02 3.57
N ILE A 91 -3.19 0.46 2.96
CA ILE A 91 -3.09 0.59 1.51
C ILE A 91 -2.27 -0.54 0.91
N ARG A 92 -2.60 -0.90 -0.34
CA ARG A 92 -1.86 -1.91 -1.07
C ARG A 92 -0.46 -1.39 -1.36
N LYS A 93 0.54 -2.25 -1.16
CA LYS A 93 1.93 -1.97 -1.47
C LYS A 93 2.56 -3.09 -2.29
N THR A 94 3.57 -2.71 -3.05
CA THR A 94 4.50 -3.61 -3.70
C THR A 94 5.90 -3.36 -3.13
N THR A 95 6.60 -4.43 -2.79
CA THR A 95 8.00 -4.36 -2.34
C THR A 95 8.91 -4.51 -3.55
N THR A 96 9.97 -3.71 -3.62
CA THR A 96 10.96 -3.71 -4.71
C THR A 96 12.36 -3.96 -4.20
N GLU A 97 13.22 -4.52 -5.06
CA GLU A 97 14.62 -4.72 -4.71
C GLU A 97 15.44 -3.43 -4.86
N ARG A 98 16.36 -3.17 -3.92
CA ARG A 98 17.16 -1.93 -3.84
C ARG A 98 18.65 -2.21 -3.63
N ASN A 99 19.32 -2.62 -4.71
CA ASN A 99 20.76 -2.90 -4.69
C ASN A 99 21.63 -1.66 -4.45
N ASP A 100 21.13 -0.48 -4.82
CA ASP A 100 21.74 0.82 -4.54
C ASP A 100 21.80 1.09 -3.03
N ILE A 101 20.74 0.76 -2.30
CA ILE A 101 20.68 0.90 -0.84
C ILE A 101 21.58 -0.14 -0.17
N VAL A 102 21.59 -1.38 -0.66
CA VAL A 102 22.54 -2.42 -0.19
C VAL A 102 23.99 -1.95 -0.30
N LYS A 103 24.37 -1.30 -1.41
CA LYS A 103 25.72 -0.72 -1.57
C LYS A 103 26.00 0.39 -0.57
N LYS A 104 25.02 1.28 -0.33
CA LYS A 104 25.14 2.38 0.64
C LYS A 104 25.38 1.88 2.07
N PHE A 105 24.78 0.74 2.44
CA PHE A 105 24.92 0.13 3.76
C PHE A 105 25.91 -1.05 3.77
N HIS A 106 27.08 -0.87 3.14
CA HIS A 106 28.21 -1.83 3.21
C HIS A 106 27.85 -3.27 2.82
N LYS A 107 27.04 -3.45 1.77
CA LYS A 107 26.56 -4.76 1.26
C LYS A 107 25.65 -5.52 2.21
N ASN A 108 25.01 -4.84 3.16
CA ASN A 108 24.03 -5.48 4.02
C ASN A 108 22.78 -5.89 3.21
N THR A 109 22.62 -7.20 3.03
CA THR A 109 21.54 -7.79 2.22
C THR A 109 20.16 -7.65 2.84
N ALA A 110 20.06 -7.27 4.11
CA ALA A 110 18.80 -6.88 4.74
C ALA A 110 18.06 -5.80 3.97
N PHE A 111 18.80 -4.82 3.43
CA PHE A 111 18.22 -3.73 2.66
C PHE A 111 17.80 -4.13 1.24
N LYS A 112 18.04 -5.38 0.81
CA LYS A 112 17.75 -5.79 -0.56
C LYS A 112 16.27 -5.62 -0.89
N LYS A 113 15.36 -5.90 0.04
CA LYS A 113 13.90 -5.76 -0.14
C LYS A 113 13.32 -4.59 0.65
N SER A 114 14.12 -3.55 0.86
CA SER A 114 13.72 -2.34 1.59
C SER A 114 12.87 -1.38 0.75
N GLY A 115 12.83 -1.53 -0.57
CA GLY A 115 12.06 -0.64 -1.44
C GLY A 115 10.56 -0.91 -1.37
N PHE A 116 9.76 0.15 -1.45
CA PHE A 116 8.31 0.05 -1.52
C PHE A 116 7.69 1.09 -2.45
N VAL A 117 6.56 0.71 -3.02
CA VAL A 117 5.61 1.60 -3.68
C VAL A 117 4.22 1.26 -3.16
N ALA A 118 3.47 2.25 -2.72
CA ALA A 118 2.09 2.07 -2.28
C ALA A 118 1.19 3.13 -2.90
N SER A 119 0.00 2.71 -3.31
CA SER A 119 -0.97 3.59 -3.93
C SER A 119 -2.40 3.17 -3.60
N VAL A 120 -3.27 4.15 -3.58
CA VAL A 120 -4.71 3.95 -3.44
C VAL A 120 -5.44 5.03 -4.23
N ALA A 121 -6.49 4.63 -4.94
CA ALA A 121 -7.45 5.56 -5.52
C ALA A 121 -8.45 5.95 -4.44
N VAL A 122 -8.74 7.24 -4.37
CA VAL A 122 -9.42 7.87 -3.25
C VAL A 122 -10.69 8.48 -3.81
N GLY A 123 -11.84 8.00 -3.32
CA GLY A 123 -13.09 8.67 -3.61
C GLY A 123 -13.14 10.03 -2.92
N GLU A 124 -13.90 10.97 -3.48
CA GLU A 124 -14.03 12.35 -2.96
C GLU A 124 -14.47 12.42 -1.47
N ALA A 125 -15.00 11.32 -0.92
CA ALA A 125 -15.44 11.21 0.47
C ALA A 125 -14.32 11.14 1.52
N TYR A 126 -13.05 10.92 1.13
CA TYR A 126 -11.94 10.77 2.08
C TYR A 126 -10.99 11.95 1.95
N LEU A 127 -11.15 12.92 2.85
CA LEU A 127 -10.22 14.02 3.00
C LEU A 127 -8.90 13.45 3.55
N MET A 128 -7.95 13.23 2.65
CA MET A 128 -6.63 12.74 3.03
C MET A 128 -5.82 13.85 3.66
N THR A 129 -5.16 13.53 4.77
CA THR A 129 -4.25 14.47 5.44
C THR A 129 -2.87 14.53 4.78
N GLY A 130 -2.59 13.62 3.84
CA GLY A 130 -1.22 13.40 3.32
C GLY A 130 -0.32 12.67 4.31
N LYS A 131 -0.82 12.31 5.50
CA LYS A 131 -0.09 11.54 6.52
C LYS A 131 -0.25 10.04 6.30
N PHE A 132 0.83 9.31 6.53
CA PHE A 132 0.87 7.86 6.42
C PHE A 132 1.85 7.27 7.43
N ALA A 133 1.72 5.97 7.68
CA ALA A 133 2.58 5.19 8.53
C ALA A 133 3.18 4.00 7.77
N ILE A 134 4.46 3.74 7.98
CA ILE A 134 5.17 2.56 7.47
C ILE A 134 5.37 1.61 8.64
N GLU A 135 4.85 0.38 8.54
CA GLU A 135 5.06 -0.66 9.55
C GLU A 135 6.13 -1.65 9.09
N LEU A 136 7.14 -1.84 9.93
CA LEU A 136 8.17 -2.86 9.79
C LEU A 136 7.98 -3.91 10.89
N THR A 137 8.13 -5.19 10.51
CA THR A 137 8.12 -6.30 11.49
C THR A 137 9.47 -7.00 11.48
N HIS A 138 10.07 -7.14 12.66
CA HIS A 138 11.31 -7.87 12.86
C HIS A 138 11.22 -8.74 14.12
N GLN A 139 11.43 -10.05 13.98
CA GLN A 139 11.35 -11.01 15.10
C GLN A 139 10.05 -10.89 15.93
N GLY A 140 8.92 -10.61 15.27
CA GLY A 140 7.62 -10.41 15.93
C GLY A 140 7.41 -9.05 16.57
N LYS A 141 8.44 -8.20 16.65
CA LYS A 141 8.33 -6.80 17.08
C LYS A 141 7.95 -5.91 15.90
N ARG A 142 7.13 -4.90 16.18
CA ARG A 142 6.65 -3.93 15.18
C ARG A 142 7.25 -2.55 15.44
N SER A 143 7.65 -1.90 14.37
CA SER A 143 8.11 -0.51 14.37
C SER A 143 7.31 0.29 13.36
N VAL A 144 6.89 1.48 13.76
CA VAL A 144 6.03 2.35 12.95
C VAL A 144 6.75 3.65 12.69
N ILE A 145 6.82 4.05 11.42
CA ILE A 145 7.35 5.35 11.00
C ILE A 145 6.18 6.20 10.52
N TYR A 146 5.96 7.35 11.14
CA TYR A 146 5.00 8.34 10.67
C TYR A 146 5.66 9.33 9.71
N HIS A 147 4.98 9.64 8.62
CA HIS A 147 5.45 10.62 7.63
C HIS A 147 4.26 11.38 7.03
N GLU A 148 4.52 12.61 6.60
CA GLU A 148 3.56 13.48 5.93
C GLU A 148 4.14 13.91 4.59
N CYS A 149 3.39 13.73 3.50
CA CYS A 149 3.80 14.24 2.19
C CYS A 149 3.97 15.76 2.29
N LYS A 150 5.15 16.26 1.91
CA LYS A 150 5.43 17.69 1.74
C LYS A 150 5.11 18.15 0.33
#